data_AF-A0A9J6QIB0-F1
#
_entry.id   AF-A0A9J6QIB0-F1
#
_cell.length_a   1.000
_cell.length_b   1.000
_cell.length_c   1.000
_cell.angle_alpha   90.00
_cell.angle_beta   90.00
_cell.angle_gamma   90.00
#
_symmetry.space_group_name_H-M   'P 1'
#
loop_
_entity.id
_entity.type
_entity.pdbx_description
1 polymer ?
#
loop_
_entity_poly.entity_id
_entity_poly.type
_entity_poly.pdbx_seq_one_letter_code
_entity_poly.pdbx_strand_id
1 'polypeptide(L)' 'MTPAKKARLWIIQFLSFLLIFSAFYLLLPEVYLFERYSDRAGFITEQNWNDLFMVSVLCASVIINTLLIFVVARLRKKHV' A
#
# COMPACT_ATOMS: atom_id res chain seq x y z
N MET A 1 -0.10 27.80 7.03
CA MET A 1 -0.23 27.12 5.71
C MET A 1 -1.54 27.54 5.08
N THR A 2 -1.54 27.96 3.81
CA THR A 2 -2.78 28.26 3.09
C THR A 2 -3.58 26.97 2.80
N PRO A 3 -4.92 27.05 2.69
CA PRO A 3 -5.76 25.89 2.35
C PRO A 3 -5.31 25.17 1.06
N ALA A 4 -4.97 25.94 0.02
CA ALA A 4 -4.44 25.40 -1.24
C ALA A 4 -3.16 24.56 -1.05
N LYS A 5 -2.26 24.97 -0.14
CA LYS A 5 -1.04 24.20 0.15
C LYS A 5 -1.36 22.89 0.88
N LYS A 6 -2.38 22.85 1.74
CA LYS A 6 -2.84 21.62 2.40
C LYS A 6 -3.47 20.66 1.39
N ALA A 7 -4.36 21.16 0.52
CA ALA A 7 -4.99 20.36 -0.52
C ALA A 7 -3.95 19.73 -1.46
N ARG A 8 -2.97 20.51 -1.92
CA ARG A 8 -1.87 20.00 -2.77
C ARG A 8 -1.04 18.92 -2.07
N LEU A 9 -0.72 19.10 -0.78
CA LEU A 9 0.02 18.09 -0.03
C LEU A 9 -0.77 16.79 0.09
N TRP A 10 -2.07 16.89 0.39
CA TRP A 10 -2.96 15.75 0.46
C TRP A 10 -3.02 14.99 -0.87
N ILE A 11 -3.16 15.70 -2.01
CA ILE A 11 -3.16 15.07 -3.35
C ILE A 11 -1.86 14.31 -3.60
N ILE A 12 -0.71 14.89 -3.26
CA ILE A 12 0.59 14.22 -3.44
C ILE A 12 0.68 12.95 -2.58
N GLN A 13 0.23 13.02 -1.33
CA GLN A 13 0.22 11.87 -0.43
C GLN A 13 -0.74 10.76 -0.90
N PHE A 14 -1.89 11.15 -1.44
CA PHE A 14 -2.86 10.24 -2.02
C PHE A 14 -2.31 9.56 -3.27
N LEU A 15 -1.69 10.31 -4.19
CA LEU A 15 -1.04 9.75 -5.38
C LEU A 15 0.09 8.79 -5.03
N SER A 16 0.89 9.13 -4.01
CA SER A 16 1.94 8.23 -3.48
C SER A 16 1.34 6.91 -3.00
N PHE A 17 0.28 6.97 -2.21
CA PHE A 17 -0.44 5.77 -1.76
C PHE A 17 -0.99 4.96 -2.94
N LEU A 18 -1.66 5.62 -3.89
CA LEU A 18 -2.25 4.98 -5.06
C LEU A 18 -1.19 4.24 -5.89
N LEU A 19 -0.04 4.86 -6.12
CA LEU A 19 1.06 4.23 -6.85
C LEU A 19 1.61 2.99 -6.13
N ILE A 20 1.78 3.06 -4.80
CA ILE A 20 2.23 1.91 -4.00
C ILE A 20 1.20 0.78 -4.07
N PHE A 21 -0.08 1.11 -3.86
CA PHE A 21 -1.18 0.16 -3.91
C PHE A 21 -1.31 -0.52 -5.28
N SER A 22 -1.28 0.26 -6.37
CA SER A 22 -1.30 -0.28 -7.73
C SER A 22 -0.06 -1.13 -8.05
N ALA A 23 1.13 -0.73 -7.57
CA ALA A 23 2.34 -1.51 -7.77
C ALA A 23 2.24 -2.89 -7.10
N PHE A 24 1.64 -2.99 -5.92
CA PHE A 24 1.41 -4.28 -5.29
C PHE A 24 0.52 -5.19 -6.14
N TYR A 25 -0.60 -4.68 -6.66
CA TYR A 25 -1.48 -5.47 -7.51
C TYR A 25 -0.85 -5.88 -8.84
N LEU A 26 0.04 -5.06 -9.40
CA LEU A 26 0.72 -5.37 -10.65
C LEU A 26 1.89 -6.35 -10.48
N LEU A 27 2.58 -6.29 -9.34
CA LEU A 27 3.84 -7.01 -9.14
C LEU A 27 3.71 -8.25 -8.27
N LEU A 28 2.71 -8.33 -7.39
CA LEU A 28 2.49 -9.53 -6.57
C LEU A 28 1.80 -10.62 -7.40
N PRO A 29 2.33 -11.85 -7.39
CA PRO A 29 1.72 -12.96 -8.11
C PRO A 29 0.56 -13.53 -7.28
N GLU A 30 -0.63 -12.93 -7.39
CA GLU A 30 -1.82 -13.30 -6.60
C GLU A 30 -2.15 -14.80 -6.69
N VAL A 31 -2.16 -15.36 -7.90
CA VAL A 31 -2.48 -16.78 -8.15
C VAL A 31 -1.47 -17.71 -7.46
N TYR A 32 -0.18 -17.39 -7.56
CA TYR A 32 0.86 -18.18 -6.88
C TYR A 32 0.72 -18.11 -5.35
N LEU A 33 0.38 -16.94 -4.82
CA LEU A 33 0.17 -16.76 -3.38
C LEU A 33 -1.08 -17.52 -2.91
N PHE A 34 -2.14 -17.56 -3.73
CA PHE A 34 -3.36 -18.34 -3.47
C PHE A 34 -3.06 -19.84 -3.36
N GLU A 35 -2.40 -20.40 -4.38
CA GLU A 35 -2.00 -21.82 -4.40
C GLU A 35 -1.14 -22.15 -3.18
N ARG A 36 -0.12 -21.32 -2.91
CA ARG A 36 0.79 -21.52 -1.79
C ARG A 36 0.10 -21.49 -0.44
N TYR A 37 -0.90 -20.61 -0.28
CA TYR A 37 -1.68 -20.50 0.93
C TYR A 37 -2.62 -21.69 1.08
N SER A 38 -3.32 -22.08 0.01
CA SER A 38 -4.26 -23.20 0.04
C SER A 38 -3.55 -24.52 0.38
N ASP A 39 -2.33 -24.72 -0.12
CA ASP A 39 -1.48 -25.88 0.23
C ASP A 39 -1.16 -25.98 1.73
N ARG A 40 -1.11 -24.86 2.45
CA ARG A 40 -0.70 -24.82 3.87
C ARG A 40 -1.90 -24.72 4.82
N ALA A 41 -2.86 -23.88 4.48
CA ALA A 41 -3.96 -23.50 5.35
C ALA A 41 -5.26 -24.25 5.05
N GLY A 42 -5.30 -25.05 3.97
CA GLY A 42 -6.47 -25.76 3.52
C GLY A 42 -7.27 -24.98 2.45
N PHE A 43 -8.43 -25.52 2.09
CA PHE A 43 -9.28 -24.91 1.06
C PHE A 43 -9.83 -23.55 1.53
N ILE A 44 -9.60 -22.52 0.73
CA ILE A 44 -10.18 -21.18 0.88
C ILE A 44 -10.90 -20.84 -0.43
N THR A 45 -12.08 -20.22 -0.34
CA THR A 45 -12.80 -19.77 -1.52
C THR A 45 -12.06 -18.60 -2.19
N GLU A 46 -12.16 -18.49 -3.51
CA GLU A 46 -11.55 -17.39 -4.26
C GLU A 46 -11.99 -16.02 -3.75
N GLN A 47 -13.27 -15.88 -3.40
CA GLN A 47 -13.80 -14.63 -2.82
C GLN A 47 -13.11 -14.27 -1.50
N ASN A 48 -13.03 -15.21 -0.56
CA ASN A 48 -12.42 -14.95 0.75
C ASN A 48 -10.91 -14.68 0.62
N TRP A 49 -10.25 -15.34 -0.34
CA TRP A 49 -8.87 -15.05 -0.66
C TRP A 49 -8.69 -13.64 -1.20
N ASN A 50 -9.53 -13.23 -2.16
CA ASN A 50 -9.46 -11.89 -2.75
C ASN A 50 -9.67 -10.81 -1.67
N ASP A 51 -10.66 -10.98 -0.79
CA ASP A 51 -10.92 -10.05 0.30
C ASP A 51 -9.72 -9.96 1.26
N LEU A 52 -9.14 -11.11 1.63
CA LEU A 52 -7.95 -11.17 2.50
C LEU A 52 -6.72 -10.55 1.83
N PHE A 53 -6.51 -10.84 0.55
CA PHE A 53 -5.40 -10.32 -0.24
C PHE A 53 -5.51 -8.80 -0.39
N MET A 54 -6.71 -8.29 -0.73
CA MET A 54 -6.99 -6.86 -0.81
C MET A 54 -6.71 -6.15 0.50
N VAL A 55 -7.23 -6.65 1.62
CA VAL A 55 -6.99 -6.06 2.95
C VAL A 55 -5.51 -6.08 3.30
N SER A 56 -4.81 -7.18 3.00
CA SER A 56 -3.38 -7.31 3.25
C SER A 56 -2.56 -6.31 2.45
N VAL A 57 -2.86 -6.17 1.14
CA VAL A 57 -2.21 -5.20 0.25
C VAL A 57 -2.52 -3.77 0.69
N LEU A 58 -3.76 -3.48 1.10
CA LEU A 58 -4.16 -2.17 1.61
C LEU A 58 -3.36 -1.81 2.88
N CYS A 59 -3.30 -2.71 3.86
CA CYS A 59 -2.53 -2.52 5.08
C CYS A 59 -1.03 -2.30 4.80
N ALA A 60 -0.43 -3.14 3.96
CA ALA A 60 0.97 -3.01 3.57
C ALA A 60 1.24 -1.66 2.87
N SER A 61 0.33 -1.25 1.97
CA SER A 61 0.42 0.03 1.26
C SER A 61 0.36 1.23 2.22
N VAL A 62 -0.53 1.20 3.22
CA VAL A 62 -0.62 2.25 4.24
C VAL A 62 0.67 2.32 5.06
N ILE A 63 1.21 1.17 5.49
CA ILE A 63 2.44 1.11 6.28
C ILE A 63 3.61 1.69 5.48
N ILE A 64 3.81 1.22 4.25
CA ILE A 64 4.92 1.67 3.40
C ILE A 64 4.78 3.15 3.06
N ASN A 65 3.58 3.61 2.70
CA ASN A 65 3.36 5.02 2.41
C ASN A 65 3.61 5.91 3.64
N THR A 66 3.22 5.46 4.83
CA THR A 66 3.52 6.15 6.10
C THR A 66 5.01 6.25 6.35
N LEU A 67 5.75 5.14 6.17
CA LEU A 67 7.20 5.11 6.31
C LEU A 67 7.88 6.04 5.31
N LEU A 68 7.42 6.05 4.05
CA LEU A 68 7.94 6.93 3.01
C LEU A 68 7.74 8.41 3.38
N ILE A 69 6.53 8.78 3.82
CA ILE A 69 6.22 10.14 4.29
C ILE A 69 7.16 10.52 5.45
N PHE A 70 7.35 9.62 6.42
CA PHE A 70 8.22 9.85 7.56
C PHE A 70 9.69 10.07 7.15
N VAL A 71 10.22 9.21 6.27
CA VAL A 71 11.58 9.30 5.76
C VAL A 71 11.78 10.62 4.99
N VAL A 72 10.85 10.96 4.09
CA VAL A 72 10.91 12.22 3.34
C VAL A 72 10.86 13.44 4.26
N ALA A 73 10.01 13.42 5.29
CA ALA A 73 9.94 14.49 6.28
C ALA A 73 11.25 14.63 7.07
N ARG A 74 11.84 13.52 7.52
CA ARG A 74 13.15 13.47 8.18
C ARG A 74 14.25 14.04 7.29
N LEU A 75 14.31 13.64 6.02
CA LEU A 75 15.33 14.10 5.07
C LEU A 75 15.21 15.60 4.78
N ARG A 76 13.99 16.12 4.62
CA ARG A 76 13.75 17.56 4.47
C ARG A 76 14.18 18.35 5.69
N LYS A 77 13.95 17.85 6.90
CA LYS A 77 14.43 18.50 8.14
C LYS A 77 15.96 18.51 8.27
N LYS A 78 16.66 17.55 7.62
CA LYS A 78 18.12 17.48 7.63
C LYS A 78 18.78 18.44 6.62
N HIS A 79 18.05 18.88 5.60
CA HIS A 79 18.55 19.78 4.53
C HIS A 79 18.13 21.25 4.70
N VAL A 80 17.39 21.57 5.76
CA VAL A 80 16.99 22.93 6.16
C VAL A 80 17.69 23.24 7.47
#